data_AF-Q09BJ3-F1
#
_entry.id   AF-Q09BJ3-F1
#
_cell.length_a   1.000
_cell.length_b   1.000
_cell.length_c   1.000
_cell.angle_alpha   90.00
_cell.angle_beta   90.00
_cell.angle_gamma   90.00
#
_symmetry.space_group_name_H-M   'P 1'
#
loop_
_entity.id
_entity.type
_entity.pdbx_description
1 polymer ?
#
loop_
_entity_poly.entity_id
_entity_poly.type
_entity_poly.pdbx_seq_one_letter_code
_entity_poly.pdbx_strand_id
1 'polypeptide(L)'
;MGLTRDLRALWMLEEPGAPYRVHGPAHPAGELRSEEYRRLNPFSQVPVLEDDGFVLTETGALLLYLAEKMGRLIPADLQGRAQVTRWCFAALNTRLPRGEPGALSSRTWMLSTFW
;
A
#
# COMPACT_ATOMS: atom_id res chain seq x y z
N MET A 1 -11.31 15.49 -0.68
CA MET A 1 -10.96 14.31 -1.50
C MET A 1 -9.58 14.56 -2.10
N GLY A 2 -8.50 14.28 -1.34
CA GLY A 2 -7.13 14.56 -1.74
C GLY A 2 -6.55 13.36 -2.47
N LEU A 3 -6.58 13.40 -3.81
CA LEU A 3 -6.08 12.36 -4.71
C LEU A 3 -4.66 11.93 -4.32
N THR A 4 -4.44 10.69 -3.83
CA THR A 4 -3.53 9.71 -4.47
C THR A 4 -3.23 8.45 -3.66
N ARG A 5 -3.30 8.46 -2.31
CA ARG A 5 -2.80 7.34 -1.48
C ARG A 5 -3.85 6.65 -0.63
N ASP A 6 -4.74 7.43 -0.03
CA ASP A 6 -5.89 6.99 0.75
C ASP A 6 -6.90 6.17 -0.07
N LEU A 7 -7.12 6.53 -1.34
CA LEU A 7 -8.05 5.83 -2.23
C LEU A 7 -7.78 4.33 -2.35
N ARG A 8 -6.52 3.89 -2.26
CA ARG A 8 -6.19 2.46 -2.34
C ARG A 8 -6.74 1.69 -1.15
N ALA A 9 -6.56 2.25 0.05
CA ALA A 9 -7.03 1.67 1.29
C ALA A 9 -8.57 1.67 1.35
N LEU A 10 -9.19 2.78 0.92
CA LEU A 10 -10.65 2.87 0.84
C LEU A 10 -11.21 1.84 -0.15
N TRP A 11 -10.68 1.78 -1.38
CA TRP A 11 -11.13 0.79 -2.36
C TRP A 11 -10.94 -0.65 -1.86
N MET A 12 -9.82 -0.95 -1.21
CA MET A 12 -9.56 -2.27 -0.61
C MET A 12 -10.61 -2.69 0.43
N LEU A 13 -11.17 -1.73 1.16
CA LEU A 13 -12.23 -1.98 2.15
C LEU A 13 -13.61 -2.02 1.49
N GLU A 14 -13.86 -1.17 0.50
CA GLU A 14 -15.15 -1.10 -0.24
C GLU A 14 -15.39 -2.33 -1.12
N GLU A 15 -14.37 -2.80 -1.84
CA GLU A 15 -14.50 -3.94 -2.78
C GLU A 15 -15.08 -5.21 -2.13
N PRO A 16 -14.62 -5.66 -0.94
CA PRO A 16 -15.23 -6.77 -0.23
C PRO A 16 -16.41 -6.37 0.67
N GLY A 17 -16.75 -5.07 0.76
CA GLY A 17 -17.77 -4.53 1.67
C GLY A 17 -17.37 -4.61 3.14
N ALA A 18 -16.08 -4.45 3.46
CA ALA A 18 -15.59 -4.50 4.83
C ALA A 18 -16.04 -3.27 5.62
N PRO A 19 -16.48 -3.43 6.89
CA PRO A 19 -16.86 -2.29 7.72
C PRO A 19 -15.63 -1.49 8.14
N TYR A 20 -15.70 -0.17 8.05
CA TYR A 20 -14.66 0.73 8.52
C TYR A 20 -15.26 2.07 8.95
N ARG A 21 -14.49 2.83 9.72
CA ARG A 21 -14.82 4.21 10.07
C ARG A 21 -13.68 5.12 9.64
N VAL A 22 -14.00 6.15 8.87
CA VAL A 22 -13.05 7.23 8.60
C VAL A 22 -13.05 8.16 9.80
N HIS A 23 -11.95 8.15 10.54
CA HIS A 23 -11.69 9.15 11.56
C HIS A 23 -11.21 10.41 10.85
N GLY A 24 -12.11 11.39 10.76
CA GLY A 24 -11.86 12.66 10.13
C GLY A 24 -10.89 13.56 10.93
N PRO A 25 -10.43 14.64 10.29
CA PRO A 25 -11.24 15.39 9.36
C PRO A 25 -10.74 15.20 7.94
N ALA A 26 -11.67 15.38 7.01
CA ALA A 26 -11.32 15.73 5.66
C ALA A 26 -10.51 17.03 5.68
N HIS A 27 -9.18 16.91 5.76
CA HIS A 27 -8.21 17.88 5.31
C HIS A 27 -8.35 19.33 5.85
N PRO A 28 -7.88 19.59 7.07
CA PRO A 28 -7.12 20.80 7.37
C PRO A 28 -5.68 20.41 7.71
N ALA A 29 -4.72 20.97 6.98
CA ALA A 29 -3.28 20.69 7.08
C ALA A 29 -2.64 20.90 8.48
N GLY A 30 -3.42 21.32 9.49
CA GLY A 30 -3.00 21.46 10.88
C GLY A 30 -2.99 20.15 11.66
N GLU A 31 -3.88 19.20 11.37
CA GLU A 31 -4.06 18.01 12.21
C GLU A 31 -3.03 16.92 11.95
N LEU A 32 -2.57 16.76 10.70
CA LEU A 32 -1.46 15.86 10.36
C LEU A 32 -0.15 16.27 11.04
N ARG A 33 -0.02 17.55 11.41
CA ARG A 33 1.17 18.09 12.09
C ARG A 33 1.06 18.04 13.62
N SER A 34 -0.11 17.66 14.15
CA SER A 34 -0.30 17.53 15.58
C SER A 34 0.68 16.50 16.17
N GLU A 35 1.08 16.72 17.42
CA GLU A 35 1.93 15.76 18.13
C GLU A 35 1.24 14.40 18.27
N GLU A 36 -0.08 14.41 18.45
CA GLU A 36 -0.89 13.21 18.53
C GLU A 36 -0.85 12.39 17.23
N TYR A 37 -1.05 13.02 16.06
CA TYR A 37 -0.96 12.32 14.78
C TYR A 37 0.46 11.84 14.49
N ARG A 38 1.49 12.61 14.86
CA ARG A 38 2.89 12.20 14.69
C ARG A 38 3.28 10.98 15.52
N ARG A 39 2.59 10.72 16.64
CA ARG A 39 2.75 9.45 17.39
C ARG A 39 2.18 8.26 16.63
N LEU A 40 1.16 8.46 15.79
CA LEU A 40 0.60 7.42 14.93
C LEU A 40 1.44 7.21 13.67
N ASN A 41 1.83 8.30 13.01
CA ASN A 41 2.70 8.27 11.84
C ASN A 41 3.77 9.38 11.91
N PRO A 42 5.05 9.03 12.17
CA PRO A 42 6.11 10.03 12.27
C PRO A 42 6.32 10.81 10.96
N PHE A 43 5.90 10.26 9.81
CA PHE A 43 5.99 10.94 8.52
C PHE A 43 4.85 11.94 8.28
N SER A 44 3.87 12.03 9.19
CA SER A 44 2.72 12.94 9.07
C SER A 44 1.94 12.75 7.76
N GLN A 45 1.84 11.49 7.30
CA GLN A 45 1.20 11.11 6.04
C GLN A 45 -0.06 10.28 6.29
N VAL A 46 -0.96 10.29 5.30
CA VAL A 46 -2.14 9.43 5.22
C VAL A 46 -1.95 8.37 4.13
N PRO A 47 -2.63 7.22 4.21
CA PRO A 47 -3.49 6.77 5.30
C PRO A 47 -2.72 6.15 6.48
N VAL A 48 -3.40 6.06 7.62
CA VAL A 48 -3.04 5.26 8.79
C VAL A 48 -4.21 4.32 9.07
N LEU A 49 -3.94 3.05 9.31
CA LEU A 49 -4.92 2.07 9.77
C LEU A 49 -4.74 1.90 11.27
N GLU A 50 -5.85 1.97 12.00
CA GLU A 50 -5.94 1.43 13.35
C GLU A 50 -6.86 0.21 13.27
N ASP A 51 -6.41 -0.89 13.83
CA ASP A 51 -7.16 -2.14 13.89
C ASP A 51 -6.97 -2.77 15.27
N ASP A 52 -7.99 -2.65 16.13
CA ASP A 52 -7.98 -3.17 17.51
C ASP A 52 -6.72 -2.76 18.32
N GLY A 53 -6.28 -1.50 18.18
CA GLY A 53 -5.08 -0.96 18.83
C GLY A 53 -3.77 -1.22 18.09
N PHE A 54 -3.78 -1.98 17.00
CA PHE A 54 -2.64 -2.10 16.10
C PHE A 54 -2.65 -0.95 15.09
N VAL A 55 -1.57 -0.16 15.07
CA VAL A 55 -1.42 0.97 14.14
C VAL A 55 -0.47 0.59 13.02
N LEU A 56 -0.92 0.76 11.78
CA LEU A 56 -0.15 0.46 10.57
C LEU A 56 -0.14 1.66 9.62
N THR A 57 1.04 1.97 9.10
CA THR A 57 1.28 3.02 8.10
C THR A 57 1.80 2.38 6.81
N GLU A 58 2.02 3.18 5.77
CA GLU A 58 2.39 2.73 4.40
C GLU A 58 1.28 1.98 3.65
N THR A 59 0.82 2.56 2.54
CA THR A 59 -0.30 2.00 1.76
C THR A 59 -0.06 0.58 1.29
N GLY A 60 1.17 0.21 0.92
CA GLY A 60 1.47 -1.15 0.46
C GLY A 60 1.31 -2.19 1.56
N ALA A 61 1.80 -1.87 2.77
CA ALA A 61 1.68 -2.75 3.93
C ALA A 61 0.22 -2.89 4.35
N LEU A 62 -0.52 -1.78 4.38
CA LEU A 62 -1.96 -1.74 4.65
C LEU A 62 -2.75 -2.69 3.74
N LEU A 63 -2.49 -2.65 2.43
CA LEU A 63 -3.19 -3.48 1.44
C LEU A 63 -2.91 -4.97 1.67
N LEU A 64 -1.65 -5.34 1.86
CA LEU A 64 -1.27 -6.74 2.11
C LEU A 64 -1.86 -7.24 3.43
N TYR A 65 -1.79 -6.43 4.48
CA TYR A 65 -2.38 -6.73 5.78
C TYR A 65 -3.89 -6.97 5.70
N LEU A 66 -4.63 -6.06 5.07
CA LEU A 66 -6.08 -6.19 4.92
C LEU A 66 -6.45 -7.41 4.06
N ALA A 67 -5.69 -7.69 3.00
CA ALA A 67 -5.92 -8.85 2.14
C ALA A 67 -5.78 -10.17 2.94
N GLU A 68 -4.73 -10.25 3.76
CA GLU A 68 -4.49 -11.39 4.64
C GLU A 68 -5.55 -11.51 5.73
N LYS A 69 -5.86 -10.42 6.44
CA LYS A 69 -6.85 -10.41 7.53
C LYS A 69 -8.23 -10.85 7.04
N MET A 70 -8.63 -10.42 5.83
CA MET A 70 -9.93 -10.78 5.25
C MET A 70 -9.92 -12.13 4.52
N GLY A 71 -8.75 -12.70 4.23
CA GLY A 71 -8.63 -13.88 3.36
C GLY A 71 -9.18 -13.66 1.95
N ARG A 72 -9.11 -12.42 1.44
CA ARG A 72 -9.66 -11.99 0.15
C ARG A 72 -8.64 -11.14 -0.60
N LEU A 73 -8.75 -11.06 -1.93
CA LEU A 73 -7.90 -10.23 -2.79
C LEU A 73 -6.40 -10.61 -2.79
N ILE A 74 -6.04 -11.74 -2.17
CA ILE A 74 -4.70 -12.33 -2.20
C ILE A 74 -4.82 -13.85 -2.32
N PRO A 75 -4.10 -14.51 -3.25
CA PRO A 75 -4.05 -15.97 -3.30
C PRO A 75 -3.41 -16.57 -2.04
N ALA A 76 -3.73 -17.83 -1.72
CA ALA A 76 -3.12 -18.53 -0.59
C ALA A 76 -1.77 -19.15 -0.94
N ASP A 77 -1.51 -19.44 -2.22
CA ASP A 77 -0.28 -20.07 -2.67
C ASP A 77 0.89 -19.07 -2.72
N LEU A 78 2.11 -19.58 -2.54
CA LEU A 78 3.32 -18.77 -2.46
C LEU A 78 3.55 -17.91 -3.71
N GLN A 79 3.29 -18.46 -4.90
CA GLN A 79 3.57 -17.77 -6.16
C GLN A 79 2.56 -16.64 -6.40
N GLY A 80 1.28 -16.89 -6.14
CA GLY A 80 0.22 -15.90 -6.20
C GLY A 80 0.46 -14.74 -5.23
N ARG A 81 0.84 -15.04 -3.98
CA ARG A 81 1.24 -14.02 -2.99
C ARG A 81 2.43 -13.19 -3.48
N ALA A 82 3.45 -13.83 -4.03
CA ALA A 82 4.62 -13.14 -4.58
C ALA A 82 4.24 -12.19 -5.73
N GLN A 83 3.30 -12.57 -6.60
CA GLN A 83 2.81 -11.70 -7.68
C GLN A 83 2.06 -10.47 -7.14
N VAL A 84 1.19 -10.65 -6.15
CA VAL A 84 0.48 -9.53 -5.51
C VAL A 84 1.49 -8.56 -4.89
N THR A 85 2.43 -9.07 -4.07
CA THR A 85 3.47 -8.25 -3.44
C THR A 85 4.33 -7.52 -4.48
N ARG A 86 4.72 -8.18 -5.57
CA ARG A 86 5.46 -7.55 -6.67
C ARG A 86 4.68 -6.38 -7.25
N TRP A 87 3.39 -6.54 -7.53
CA TRP A 87 2.56 -5.47 -8.08
C TRP A 87 2.32 -4.33 -7.09
N CYS A 88 2.17 -4.62 -5.79
CA CYS A 88 2.13 -3.60 -4.75
C CYS A 88 3.40 -2.73 -4.78
N PHE A 89 4.58 -3.34 -4.81
CA PHE A 89 5.84 -2.58 -4.89
C PHE A 89 5.99 -1.83 -6.21
N ALA A 90 5.59 -2.43 -7.33
CA ALA A 90 5.64 -1.77 -8.63
C ALA A 90 4.76 -0.51 -8.66
N ALA A 91 3.52 -0.60 -8.15
CA ALA A 91 2.59 0.52 -8.11
C ALA A 91 3.06 1.68 -7.20
N LEU A 92 3.93 1.38 -6.21
CA LEU A 92 4.43 2.37 -5.26
C LEU A 92 5.73 3.03 -5.72
N ASN A 93 6.61 2.27 -6.39
CA ASN A 93 8.01 2.68 -6.58
C ASN A 93 8.45 2.67 -8.04
N THR A 94 7.83 1.86 -8.90
CA THR A 94 8.29 1.71 -10.27
C THR A 94 7.73 2.81 -11.14
N ARG A 95 8.62 3.65 -11.66
CA ARG A 95 8.30 4.52 -12.79
C ARG A 95 8.30 3.67 -14.04
N LEU A 96 7.20 3.65 -14.77
CA LEU A 96 7.15 3.01 -16.07
C LEU A 96 8.24 3.62 -16.97
N PRO A 97 8.94 2.82 -17.77
CA PRO A 97 9.92 3.34 -18.71
C PRO A 97 9.23 4.40 -19.56
N ARG A 98 9.74 5.64 -19.54
CA ARG A 98 9.43 6.57 -20.63
C ARG A 98 10.08 5.94 -21.85
N GLY A 99 9.31 5.74 -22.92
CA GLY A 99 9.85 5.19 -24.16
C GLY A 99 10.89 6.14 -24.73
N GLU A 100 12.15 5.99 -24.31
CA GLU A 100 13.29 6.53 -25.01
C GLU A 100 13.87 5.43 -25.90
N PRO A 101 13.79 5.57 -27.23
CA PRO A 101 14.41 4.63 -28.12
C PRO A 101 15.93 4.83 -28.05
N GLY A 102 16.65 3.91 -27.37
CA GLY A 102 18.09 3.77 -27.60
C GLY A 102 18.99 3.36 -26.44
N ALA A 103 18.53 3.23 -25.19
CA ALA A 103 19.47 3.01 -24.10
C ALA A 103 19.05 1.91 -23.12
N LEU A 104 19.31 0.63 -23.46
CA LEU A 104 19.52 -0.42 -22.45
C LEU A 104 20.49 -1.49 -22.99
N SER A 105 21.79 -1.27 -22.81
CA SER A 105 22.71 -2.39 -22.61
C SER A 105 22.72 -2.68 -21.12
N SER A 106 21.99 -3.71 -20.71
CA SER A 106 21.95 -4.15 -19.31
C SER A 106 22.01 -5.67 -19.31
N ARG A 107 23.13 -6.20 -18.78
CA ARG A 107 23.29 -7.64 -18.53
C ARG A 107 22.16 -8.07 -17.60
N THR A 108 21.17 -8.76 -18.15
CA THR A 108 20.04 -9.27 -17.39
C THR A 108 20.47 -10.58 -16.76
N TRP A 109 20.55 -10.62 -15.43
CA TRP A 109 20.80 -11.84 -14.69
C TRP A 109 19.45 -12.43 -14.25
N MET A 110 19.26 -13.72 -14.46
CA MET A 110 18.12 -14.49 -13.96
C MET A 110 18.62 -15.45 -12.89
N LEU A 111 17.94 -15.48 -11.74
CA LEU A 111 18.22 -16.42 -10.67
C LEU A 111 17.31 -17.64 -10.82
N SER A 112 17.90 -18.83 -10.84
CA SER A 112 17.18 -20.10 -10.77
C SER A 112 17.41 -20.75 -9.40
N THR A 113 16.36 -21.35 -8.85
CA THR A 113 16.35 -21.97 -7.52
C THR A 113 16.18 -23.48 -7.67
N PHE A 114 16.75 -24.28 -6.75
CA PHE A 114 16.79 -25.76 -6.83
C PHE A 114 16.30 -26.43 -5.54
N TRP A 115 15.20 -25.91 -5.00
CA TRP A 115 14.50 -26.49 -3.85
C TRP A 115 13.09 -26.89 -4.24
#